data_AF-A0A6J4Q4S7-F1
#
_entry.id   AF-A0A6J4Q4S7-F1
#
_cell.length_a   1.000
_cell.length_b   1.000
_cell.length_c   1.000
_cell.angle_alpha   90.00
_cell.angle_beta   90.00
_cell.angle_gamma   90.00
#
_symmetry.space_group_name_H-M   'P 1'
#
loop_
_entity.id
_entity.type
_entity.pdbx_description
1 polymer ?
#
loop_
_entity_poly.entity_id
_entity_poly.type
_entity_poly.pdbx_seq_one_letter_code
_entity_poly.pdbx_strand_id
1 'polypeptide(L)' 'MRGFPWIAALGEEVVYEADLPACCARTARVVDDSFECPGCGAMWRKPLPVEPEHDAFMQGDDEQRGAA' A
#
# COMPACT_ATOMS: atom_id res chain seq x y z
N MET A 1 10.00 -8.72 3.95
CA MET A 1 9.16 -7.51 4.14
C MET A 1 9.07 -6.82 2.79
N ARG A 2 7.87 -6.77 2.20
CA ARG A 2 7.61 -5.90 1.03
C ARG A 2 7.77 -4.46 1.52
N GLY A 3 8.43 -3.60 0.75
CA GLY A 3 8.77 -2.22 1.15
C GLY A 3 7.54 -1.31 1.34
N PHE A 4 7.73 0.01 1.43
CA PHE A 4 6.61 0.93 1.58
C PHE A 4 5.74 0.96 0.31
N PRO A 5 4.40 1.02 0.44
CA PRO A 5 3.50 1.20 -0.69
C PRO A 5 3.51 2.66 -1.19
N TRP A 6 3.30 2.82 -2.49
CA TRP A 6 3.25 4.09 -3.22
C TRP A 6 2.05 4.09 -4.16
N ILE A 7 1.37 5.22 -4.28
CA ILE A 7 0.25 5.45 -5.20
C ILE A 7 0.70 6.39 -6.31
N ALA A 8 0.45 6.03 -7.56
CA ALA A 8 0.70 6.91 -8.70
C ALA A 8 -0.30 8.09 -8.67
N ALA A 9 0.16 9.32 -8.87
CA ALA A 9 -0.74 10.48 -8.87
C ALA A 9 -1.75 10.50 -10.03
N LEU A 10 -1.47 9.74 -11.09
CA LEU A 10 -2.30 9.63 -12.30
C LEU A 10 -3.09 8.31 -12.38
N GLY A 11 -3.03 7.46 -11.35
CA GLY A 11 -3.70 6.16 -11.34
C GLY A 11 -4.09 5.69 -9.94
N GLU A 12 -5.05 4.78 -9.85
CA GLU A 12 -5.47 4.17 -8.57
C GLU A 12 -4.66 2.92 -8.20
N GLU A 13 -3.55 2.67 -8.90
CA GLU A 13 -2.71 1.50 -8.66
C GLU A 13 -1.72 1.76 -7.51
N VAL A 14 -1.84 0.92 -6.47
CA VAL A 14 -0.89 0.84 -5.36
C VAL A 14 0.23 -0.12 -5.75
N VAL A 15 1.46 0.38 -5.78
CA VAL A 15 2.66 -0.43 -6.02
C VAL A 15 3.57 -0.39 -4.81
N TYR A 16 4.30 -1.47 -4.54
CA TYR A 16 5.29 -1.47 -3.46
C TYR A 16 6.63 -0.92 -3.96
N GLU A 17 7.47 -0.42 -3.05
CA GLU A 17 8.81 0.08 -3.39
C GLU A 17 9.64 -0.92 -4.20
N ALA A 18 9.47 -2.22 -3.96
CA ALA A 18 10.17 -3.29 -4.69
C ALA A 18 9.70 -3.44 -6.15
N ASP A 19 8.47 -3.02 -6.45
CA ASP A 19 7.82 -3.11 -7.76
C ASP A 19 7.90 -1.77 -8.53
N LEU A 20 8.44 -0.72 -7.90
CA LEU A 20 8.67 0.56 -8.58
C LEU A 20 9.67 0.38 -9.74
N PRO A 21 9.46 1.08 -10.87
CA PRO A 21 10.47 1.16 -11.90
C PRO A 21 11.82 1.60 -11.33
N ALA A 22 12.93 1.09 -11.86
CA ALA A 22 14.26 1.35 -11.30
C ALA A 22 14.61 2.84 -11.13
N CYS A 23 14.13 3.70 -12.04
CA CYS A 23 14.26 5.16 -11.92
C CYS A 23 13.46 5.76 -10.75
N CYS A 24 12.28 5.21 -10.46
CA CYS A 24 11.41 5.65 -9.38
C CYS A 24 11.91 5.11 -8.02
N ALA A 25 12.35 3.85 -7.95
CA ALA A 25 12.84 3.22 -6.74
C ALA A 25 14.02 3.98 -6.10
N ARG A 26 14.92 4.54 -6.93
CA ARG A 26 16.04 5.35 -6.45
C ARG A 26 15.58 6.64 -5.78
N THR A 27 14.50 7.25 -6.27
CA THR A 27 13.95 8.51 -5.76
C THR A 27 13.10 8.24 -4.52
N ALA A 28 12.32 7.15 -4.53
CA ALA A 28 11.50 6.70 -3.40
C ALA A 28 12.31 6.50 -2.10
N ARG A 29 13.55 6.02 -2.21
CA ARG A 29 14.44 5.83 -1.04
C ARG A 29 14.90 7.12 -0.37
N VAL A 30 14.78 8.26 -1.06
CA VAL A 30 15.30 9.56 -0.61
C VAL A 30 14.18 10.43 -0.02
N VAL A 31 12.93 10.08 -0.27
CA VAL A 31 11.76 10.93 0.03
C VAL A 31 10.81 10.25 1.01
N ASP A 32 10.25 11.03 1.91
CA ASP A 32 9.43 10.50 3.01
C ASP A 32 7.93 10.46 2.72
N ASP A 33 7.41 11.26 1.78
CA ASP A 33 5.95 11.45 1.67
C ASP A 33 5.41 11.41 0.23
N SER A 34 6.05 12.14 -0.68
CA SER A 34 5.75 12.12 -2.12
C SER A 34 6.99 12.48 -2.93
N PHE A 35 7.01 12.05 -4.20
CA PHE A 35 8.08 12.40 -5.12
C PHE A 35 7.65 12.39 -6.57
N GLU A 36 8.34 13.18 -7.38
CA GLU A 36 8.29 13.10 -8.83
C GLU A 36 9.59 12.47 -9.33
N CYS A 37 9.48 11.45 -10.18
CA CYS A 37 10.65 10.82 -10.77
C CYS A 37 11.15 11.67 -11.95
N PRO A 38 12.37 12.26 -11.87
CA PRO A 38 12.89 13.09 -12.97
C PRO A 38 13.21 12.28 -14.24
N GLY A 39 13.26 10.95 -14.15
CA GLY A 39 13.55 10.07 -15.29
C GLY A 39 12.34 9.79 -16.18
N CYS A 40 11.17 9.57 -15.59
CA CYS A 40 9.95 9.25 -16.34
C CYS A 40 8.81 10.25 -16.14
N GLY A 41 8.96 11.25 -15.27
CA GLY A 41 7.92 12.21 -14.91
C GLY A 41 6.79 11.63 -14.08
N ALA A 42 6.90 10.38 -13.60
CA ALA A 42 5.88 9.77 -12.77
C ALA A 42 5.88 10.38 -11.37
N MET A 43 4.70 10.76 -10.88
CA MET A 43 4.51 11.29 -9.53
C MET A 43 3.92 10.22 -8.63
N TRP A 44 4.49 10.07 -7.44
CA TRP A 44 4.14 9.07 -6.45
C TRP A 44 3.86 9.75 -5.11
N ARG A 45 2.88 9.22 -4.36
CA ARG A 45 2.56 9.65 -3.00
C ARG A 45 2.38 8.44 -2.10
N LYS A 46 2.72 8.55 -0.82
CA LYS A 46 2.36 7.49 0.13
C LYS A 46 0.84 7.38 0.19
N PRO A 47 0.28 6.16 0.24
CA PRO A 47 -1.11 5.98 0.61
C PRO A 47 -1.31 6.62 1.98
N LEU A 48 -2.40 7.36 2.15
CA LEU A 48 -2.85 7.71 3.49
C LEU A 48 -2.97 6.42 4.28
N PRO A 49 -2.68 6.41 5.60
CA PRO A 49 -3.02 5.29 6.45
C PRO A 49 -4.53 5.13 6.37
N VAL A 50 -5.01 4.30 5.45
CA VAL A 50 -6.31 3.67 5.55
C VAL A 50 -6.19 2.88 6.84
N GLU A 51 -6.85 3.37 7.88
CA GLU A 51 -7.17 2.51 9.01
C GLU A 51 -7.76 1.25 8.38
N PRO A 52 -7.16 0.06 8.60
CA PRO A 52 -7.69 -1.14 8.02
C PRO A 52 -9.16 -1.17 8.36
N GLU A 53 -10.02 -1.17 7.35
CA GLU A 53 -11.46 -1.29 7.53
C GLU A 53 -11.62 -2.57 8.33
N HIS A 54 -11.89 -2.42 9.62
CA HIS A 54 -11.99 -3.54 10.53
C HIS A 54 -13.12 -4.39 9.97
N ASP A 55 -12.78 -5.51 9.35
CA ASP A 55 -13.73 -6.45 8.78
C ASP A 55 -14.84 -6.65 9.82
N ALA A 56 -16.03 -6.13 9.52
CA ALA A 56 -17.21 -6.32 10.36
C ALA A 56 -17.68 -7.80 10.37
N PHE A 57 -16.87 -8.71 9.82
CA PHE A 57 -17.12 -10.13 9.66
C PHE A 57 -16.21 -11.02 10.53
N MET A 58 -15.69 -10.51 11.65
CA MET A 58 -15.25 -11.35 12.77
C MET A 58 -16.12 -11.10 14.00
N GLN A 59 -17.40 -11.47 13.92
CA GLN A 59 -18.20 -11.69 15.11
C GLN A 59 -19.16 -12.86 14.91
N GLY A 60 -18.76 -14.03 15.43
CA GLY A 60 -19.67 -15.08 15.83
C GLY A 60 -19.69 -16.33 14.95
N ASP A 61 -18.68 -17.20 15.09
CA ASP A 61 -18.92 -18.65 15.00
C ASP A 61 -17.98 -19.36 15.99
N ASP A 62 -18.13 -19.01 17.27
CA ASP A 62 -17.82 -19.91 18.38
C ASP A 62 -19.14 -20.20 19.10
N GLU A 63 -20.08 -20.85 18.39
CA GLU A 63 -21.20 -21.50 19.06
C GLU A 63 -20.79 -22.95 19.34
N GLN A 64 -20.14 -23.13 20.48
CA GLN A 64 -20.16 -24.39 21.21
C GLN A 64 -21.60 -24.86 21.39
N ARG A 65 -21.97 -25.98 20.73
CA ARG A 65 -23.00 -26.91 21.23
C ARG A 65 -22.88 -28.26 20.54
N GLY A 66 -22.56 -29.27 21.35
CA GLY A 66 -22.45 -30.66 20.91
C GLY A 66 -23.77 -31.26 20.46
N ALA A 67 -23.67 -32.34 19.71
CA ALA A 67 -24.72 -33.34 19.58
C ALA A 67 -24.14 -34.68 20.04
N ALA A 68 -24.75 -35.21 21.09
CA ALA A 68 -24.58 -36.57 21.59
C ALA A 68 -25.14 -37.60 20.60
#